data_AF-A0A7Y6UX54-F1
#
_entry.id   AF-A0A7Y6UX54-F1
#
_cell.length_a   1.000
_cell.length_b   1.000
_cell.length_c   1.000
_cell.angle_alpha   90.00
_cell.angle_beta   90.00
_cell.angle_gamma   90.00
#
_symmetry.space_group_name_H-M   'P 1'
#
loop_
_entity.id
_entity.type
_entity.pdbx_description
1 polymer ?
#
loop_
_entity_poly.entity_id
_entity_poly.type
_entity_poly.pdbx_seq_one_letter_code
_entity_poly.pdbx_strand_id
1 'polypeptide(L)'
;MKRITLALLAMACLSNAWADGARAARQAEIDFYLSQYEGSDVGLEKFHCARPVFPELSRTKAEIEKVGQSVDAWLACYNRFVQGLNDSLPVGKGIPAELQALMTPAELAQAKQRMGRVYQVVSEEGEEALKAVLAASASWKEKTDAYVNAEAAKLSTVKNHQDTAERMRILKGKQ
;
A
#
# COMPACT_ATOMS: atom_id res chain seq x y z
N MET A 1 28.74 51.67 -36.07
CA MET A 1 28.37 50.32 -35.60
C MET A 1 28.39 50.26 -34.06
N LYS A 2 27.42 50.86 -33.35
CA LYS A 2 27.41 50.89 -31.86
C LYS A 2 26.01 51.01 -31.23
N ARG A 3 24.94 50.75 -31.99
CA ARG A 3 23.54 50.90 -31.54
C ARG A 3 22.82 49.59 -31.19
N ILE A 4 23.46 48.44 -31.40
CA ILE A 4 22.84 47.12 -31.19
C ILE A 4 22.96 46.64 -29.73
N THR A 5 23.90 47.18 -28.95
CA THR A 5 24.17 46.71 -27.57
C THR A 5 23.20 47.21 -26.50
N LEU A 6 22.50 48.34 -26.69
CA LEU A 6 21.57 48.83 -25.65
C LEU A 6 20.21 48.11 -25.63
N ALA A 7 19.73 47.61 -26.77
CA ALA A 7 18.42 46.95 -26.85
C ALA A 7 18.42 45.56 -26.18
N LEU A 8 19.55 44.83 -26.24
CA LEU A 8 19.68 43.50 -25.65
C LEU A 8 19.75 43.51 -24.11
N LEU A 9 20.29 44.57 -23.51
CA LEU A 9 20.39 44.70 -22.05
C LEU A 9 19.05 45.06 -21.38
N ALA A 10 18.21 45.87 -22.03
CA ALA A 10 16.89 46.21 -21.48
C ALA A 10 15.93 45.00 -21.48
N MET A 11 16.04 44.11 -22.48
CA MET A 11 15.18 42.94 -22.61
C MET A 11 15.46 41.87 -21.55
N ALA A 12 16.72 41.69 -21.13
CA ALA A 12 17.11 40.73 -20.09
C ALA A 12 16.62 41.11 -18.68
N CYS A 13 16.51 42.41 -18.37
CA CYS A 13 16.04 42.88 -17.06
C CYS A 13 14.53 42.70 -16.87
N LEU A 14 13.73 42.81 -17.93
CA LEU A 14 12.28 42.60 -17.89
C LEU A 14 11.90 41.13 -17.69
N SER A 15 12.66 40.19 -18.28
CA SER A 15 12.44 38.75 -18.11
C SER A 15 12.75 38.26 -16.68
N ASN A 16 13.76 38.82 -16.01
CA ASN A 16 14.12 38.40 -14.66
C ASN A 16 13.08 38.85 -13.61
N ALA A 17 12.55 40.06 -13.72
CA ALA A 17 11.55 40.56 -12.77
C ALA A 17 10.22 39.77 -12.80
N TRP A 18 9.83 39.24 -13.97
CA TRP A 18 8.65 38.37 -14.09
C TRP A 18 8.88 36.99 -13.49
N ALA A 19 10.08 36.41 -13.70
CA ALA A 19 10.46 35.14 -13.11
C ALA A 19 10.53 35.22 -11.56
N ASP A 20 11.08 36.31 -11.02
CA ASP A 20 11.14 36.55 -9.58
C ASP A 20 9.74 36.70 -8.96
N GLY A 21 8.82 37.41 -9.65
CA GLY A 21 7.43 37.54 -9.23
C GLY A 21 6.67 36.21 -9.25
N ALA A 22 6.84 35.41 -10.30
CA ALA A 22 6.22 34.08 -10.42
C ALA A 22 6.75 33.10 -9.37
N ARG A 23 8.06 33.13 -9.10
CA ARG A 23 8.68 32.33 -8.05
C ARG A 23 8.18 32.73 -6.67
N ALA A 24 8.16 34.03 -6.34
CA ALA A 24 7.66 34.50 -5.06
C ALA A 24 6.20 34.08 -4.80
N ALA A 25 5.36 34.10 -5.85
CA ALA A 25 3.97 33.64 -5.76
C ALA A 25 3.82 32.13 -5.50
N ARG A 26 4.83 31.31 -5.81
CA ARG A 26 4.83 29.85 -5.63
C ARG A 26 5.80 29.38 -4.53
N GLN A 27 6.35 30.30 -3.73
CA GLN A 27 7.38 29.98 -2.74
C GLN A 27 6.91 28.92 -1.72
N ALA A 28 5.64 28.98 -1.28
CA ALA A 28 5.09 27.99 -0.36
C ALA A 28 5.09 26.55 -0.92
N GLU A 29 4.88 26.40 -2.23
CA GLU A 29 4.93 25.08 -2.88
C GLU A 29 6.37 24.59 -3.04
N ILE A 30 7.31 25.50 -3.34
CA ILE A 30 8.74 25.17 -3.33
C ILE A 30 9.13 24.67 -1.92
N ASP A 31 8.76 25.43 -0.87
CA ASP A 31 9.07 25.10 0.52
C ASP A 31 8.47 23.75 0.95
N PHE A 32 7.27 23.42 0.45
CA PHE A 32 6.65 22.12 0.67
C PHE A 32 7.55 20.97 0.19
N TYR A 33 8.03 21.01 -1.05
CA TYR A 33 8.92 19.95 -1.56
C TYR A 33 10.30 19.95 -0.90
N LEU A 34 10.79 21.11 -0.46
CA LEU A 34 12.08 21.23 0.23
C LEU A 34 12.07 20.74 1.67
N SER A 35 10.93 20.82 2.36
CA SER A 35 10.89 20.67 3.82
C SER A 35 9.66 19.97 4.42
N GLN A 36 8.53 19.84 3.71
CA GLN A 36 7.26 19.34 4.28
C GLN A 36 6.64 18.13 3.54
N TYR A 37 7.25 17.66 2.45
CA TYR A 37 6.71 16.57 1.63
C TYR A 37 6.64 15.19 2.36
N GLU A 38 5.55 14.84 3.03
CA GLU A 38 5.50 13.55 3.76
C GLU A 38 5.03 12.34 2.93
N GLY A 39 4.90 12.47 1.61
CA GLY A 39 4.56 11.32 0.75
C GLY A 39 3.11 10.84 0.84
N SER A 40 2.19 11.70 1.28
CA SER A 40 0.75 11.38 1.33
C SER A 40 0.15 11.02 -0.03
N ASP A 41 0.82 11.40 -1.12
CA ASP A 41 0.48 11.06 -2.50
C ASP A 41 0.98 9.68 -2.95
N VAL A 42 1.83 9.01 -2.16
CA VAL A 42 2.38 7.68 -2.48
C VAL A 42 2.18 6.65 -1.36
N GLY A 43 1.85 7.10 -0.15
CA GLY A 43 1.64 6.25 1.01
C GLY A 43 0.47 5.27 0.87
N LEU A 44 0.52 4.17 1.63
CA LEU A 44 -0.52 3.13 1.64
C LEU A 44 -1.92 3.70 1.96
N GLU A 45 -2.00 4.71 2.83
CA GLU A 45 -3.24 5.39 3.23
C GLU A 45 -4.01 5.98 2.05
N LYS A 46 -3.32 6.47 1.01
CA LYS A 46 -3.95 6.96 -0.23
C LYS A 46 -4.82 5.93 -0.92
N PHE A 47 -4.46 4.65 -0.79
CA PHE A 47 -5.16 3.55 -1.44
C PHE A 47 -6.33 3.01 -0.61
N HIS A 48 -6.49 3.51 0.62
CA HIS A 48 -7.57 3.16 1.55
C HIS A 48 -7.73 1.64 1.73
N CYS A 49 -6.61 0.94 1.94
CA CYS A 49 -6.62 -0.52 2.07
C CYS A 49 -7.28 -0.96 3.38
N ALA A 50 -8.51 -1.48 3.28
CA ALA A 50 -9.28 -1.96 4.42
C ALA A 50 -8.58 -3.18 5.07
N ARG A 51 -8.04 -2.98 6.27
CA ARG A 51 -7.28 -4.03 6.99
C ARG A 51 -8.17 -5.24 7.29
N PRO A 52 -7.73 -6.47 6.96
CA PRO A 52 -8.50 -7.67 7.27
C PRO A 52 -8.66 -7.86 8.77
N VAL A 53 -9.84 -8.34 9.17
CA VAL A 53 -10.12 -8.73 10.56
C VAL A 53 -9.96 -10.24 10.67
N PHE A 54 -9.01 -10.66 11.51
CA PHE A 54 -8.76 -12.07 11.78
C PHE A 54 -9.43 -12.46 13.11
N PRO A 55 -10.48 -13.32 13.10
CA PRO A 55 -10.99 -13.89 14.32
C PRO A 55 -9.95 -14.84 14.94
N GLU A 56 -10.16 -15.26 16.18
CA GLU A 56 -9.26 -16.24 16.81
C GLU A 56 -9.21 -17.56 16.02
N LEU A 57 -10.35 -18.02 15.52
CA LEU A 57 -10.50 -19.14 14.61
C LEU A 57 -11.85 -19.04 13.87
N SER A 58 -11.96 -19.69 12.72
CA SER A 58 -13.22 -19.85 11.99
C SER A 58 -13.74 -21.29 12.14
N ARG A 59 -15.02 -21.46 12.42
CA ARG A 59 -15.65 -22.78 12.66
C ARG A 59 -16.49 -23.25 11.49
N THR A 60 -16.95 -22.31 10.68
CA THR A 60 -17.80 -22.59 9.52
C THR A 60 -17.08 -22.23 8.22
N LYS A 61 -17.46 -22.92 7.13
CA LYS A 61 -16.96 -22.60 5.79
C LYS A 61 -17.20 -21.13 5.41
N ALA A 62 -18.37 -20.57 5.76
CA ALA A 62 -18.71 -19.19 5.46
C ALA A 62 -17.78 -18.19 6.18
N GLU A 63 -17.38 -18.46 7.42
CA GLU A 63 -16.40 -17.62 8.13
C GLU A 63 -15.02 -17.70 7.47
N ILE A 64 -14.60 -18.90 7.06
CA ILE A 64 -13.31 -19.12 6.37
C ILE A 64 -13.28 -18.34 5.05
N GLU A 65 -14.33 -18.47 4.24
CA GLU A 65 -14.47 -17.76 2.97
C GLU A 65 -14.47 -16.25 3.17
N LYS A 66 -15.15 -15.74 4.21
CA LYS A 66 -15.20 -14.30 4.51
C LYS A 66 -13.81 -13.75 4.85
N VAL A 67 -13.04 -14.45 5.69
CA VAL A 67 -11.68 -14.02 6.03
C VAL A 67 -10.78 -14.09 4.78
N GLY A 68 -10.86 -15.18 4.00
CA GLY A 68 -10.12 -15.32 2.75
C GLY A 68 -10.38 -14.17 1.77
N GLN A 69 -11.65 -13.84 1.52
CA GLN A 69 -12.04 -12.71 0.67
C GLN A 69 -11.50 -11.37 1.19
N SER A 70 -11.48 -11.17 2.51
CA SER A 70 -10.93 -9.95 3.11
C SER A 70 -9.42 -9.85 2.91
N VAL A 71 -8.68 -10.96 3.02
CA VAL A 71 -7.23 -11.01 2.76
C VAL A 71 -6.95 -10.74 1.28
N ASP A 72 -7.67 -11.40 0.38
CA ASP A 72 -7.52 -11.21 -1.07
C ASP A 72 -7.80 -9.77 -1.49
N ALA A 73 -8.86 -9.15 -0.94
CA ALA A 73 -9.19 -7.76 -1.18
C ALA A 73 -8.08 -6.80 -0.70
N TRP A 74 -7.49 -7.08 0.46
CA TRP A 74 -6.37 -6.30 0.98
C TRP A 74 -5.11 -6.45 0.13
N LEU A 75 -4.75 -7.67 -0.29
CA LEU A 75 -3.60 -7.93 -1.16
C LEU A 75 -3.76 -7.24 -2.53
N ALA A 76 -4.96 -7.28 -3.10
CA ALA A 76 -5.26 -6.55 -4.32
C ALA A 76 -5.11 -5.03 -4.14
N CYS A 77 -5.46 -4.50 -2.97
CA CYS A 77 -5.22 -3.10 -2.63
C CYS A 77 -3.74 -2.78 -2.46
N TYR A 78 -3.00 -3.61 -1.74
CA TYR A 78 -1.56 -3.48 -1.55
C TYR A 78 -0.81 -3.46 -2.90
N ASN A 79 -1.22 -4.29 -3.86
CA ASN A 79 -0.63 -4.28 -5.20
C ASN A 79 -0.86 -2.95 -5.93
N ARG A 80 -2.00 -2.28 -5.73
CA ARG A 80 -2.22 -0.93 -6.28
C ARG A 80 -1.30 0.10 -5.62
N PHE A 81 -1.04 -0.04 -4.32
CA PHE A 81 -0.05 0.78 -3.63
C PHE A 81 1.34 0.62 -4.24
N VAL A 82 1.81 -0.62 -4.40
CA VAL A 82 3.11 -0.92 -5.02
C VAL A 82 3.19 -0.33 -6.44
N GLN A 83 2.14 -0.51 -7.23
CA GLN A 83 2.07 0.08 -8.57
C GLN A 83 2.14 1.61 -8.52
N GLY A 84 1.37 2.26 -7.65
CA GLY A 84 1.37 3.72 -7.55
C GLY A 84 2.69 4.30 -7.05
N LEU A 85 3.40 3.61 -6.17
CA LEU A 85 4.75 3.98 -5.76
C LEU A 85 5.73 3.88 -6.94
N ASN A 86 5.67 2.77 -7.69
CA ASN A 86 6.48 2.59 -8.91
C ASN A 86 6.17 3.64 -9.98
N ASP A 87 4.90 3.98 -10.17
CA ASP A 87 4.46 5.02 -11.11
C ASP A 87 4.94 6.42 -10.71
N SER A 88 5.30 6.62 -9.45
CA SER A 88 5.85 7.89 -8.94
C SER A 88 7.36 8.03 -9.17
N LEU A 89 8.01 6.98 -9.69
CA LEU A 89 9.43 6.99 -10.08
C LEU A 89 9.62 7.50 -11.52
N PRO A 90 10.78 8.11 -11.84
CA PRO A 90 11.91 8.41 -10.94
C PRO A 90 11.61 9.55 -9.97
N VAL A 91 12.40 9.62 -8.88
CA VAL A 91 12.24 10.63 -7.83
C VAL A 91 12.23 12.06 -8.40
N GLY A 92 11.22 12.84 -8.00
CA GLY A 92 10.96 14.18 -8.52
C GLY A 92 9.92 14.24 -9.65
N LYS A 93 9.47 13.10 -10.19
CA LYS A 93 8.38 13.05 -11.20
C LYS A 93 7.08 13.69 -10.69
N GLY A 94 6.80 13.59 -9.39
CA GLY A 94 5.63 14.19 -8.75
C GLY A 94 5.71 15.71 -8.54
N ILE A 95 6.84 16.37 -8.84
CA ILE A 95 6.94 17.82 -8.78
C ILE A 95 6.36 18.42 -10.07
N PRO A 96 5.38 19.33 -10.03
CA PRO A 96 4.84 19.97 -11.23
C PRO A 96 5.93 20.63 -12.08
N ALA A 97 5.86 20.49 -13.41
CA ALA A 97 6.92 20.93 -14.31
C ALA A 97 7.14 22.46 -14.25
N GLU A 98 6.06 23.22 -14.09
CA GLU A 98 6.09 24.67 -13.89
C GLU A 98 6.78 25.06 -12.58
N LEU A 99 6.65 24.23 -11.53
CA LEU A 99 7.33 24.46 -10.27
C LEU A 99 8.82 24.10 -10.38
N GLN A 100 9.14 23.00 -11.07
CA GLN A 100 10.53 22.63 -11.36
C GLN A 100 11.28 23.74 -12.12
N ALA A 101 10.61 24.43 -13.05
CA ALA A 101 11.19 25.54 -13.80
C ALA A 101 11.49 26.79 -12.94
N LEU A 102 10.83 26.93 -11.78
CA LEU A 102 11.03 28.03 -10.83
C LEU A 102 12.07 27.71 -9.75
N MET A 103 12.45 26.44 -9.59
CA MET A 103 13.43 26.00 -8.60
C MET A 103 14.86 26.18 -9.12
N THR A 104 15.78 26.53 -8.23
CA THR A 104 17.21 26.46 -8.54
C THR A 104 17.66 25.00 -8.65
N PRO A 105 18.79 24.70 -9.32
CA PRO A 105 19.32 23.34 -9.38
C PRO A 105 19.56 22.72 -7.99
N ALA A 106 20.00 23.51 -7.02
CA ALA A 106 20.23 23.07 -5.65
C ALA A 106 18.92 22.70 -4.93
N GLU A 107 17.89 23.53 -5.08
CA GLU A 107 16.56 23.27 -4.52
C GLU A 107 15.92 22.03 -5.12
N LEU A 108 16.00 21.88 -6.45
CA LEU A 108 15.46 20.69 -7.12
C LEU A 108 16.19 19.42 -6.67
N ALA A 109 17.52 19.48 -6.49
CA ALA A 109 18.29 18.37 -5.95
C ALA A 109 17.90 18.05 -4.50
N GLN A 110 17.73 19.06 -3.65
CA GLN A 110 17.28 18.89 -2.26
C GLN A 110 15.87 18.29 -2.18
N ALA A 111 14.92 18.79 -2.98
CA ALA A 111 13.57 18.25 -3.05
C ALA A 111 13.60 16.77 -3.49
N LYS A 112 14.35 16.44 -4.53
CA LYS A 112 14.53 15.04 -4.96
C LYS A 112 15.14 14.19 -3.86
N GLN A 113 16.17 14.67 -3.17
CA GLN A 113 16.78 13.92 -2.07
C GLN A 113 15.78 13.66 -0.93
N ARG A 114 14.95 14.66 -0.58
CA ARG A 114 13.90 14.53 0.42
C ARG A 114 12.82 13.53 -0.01
N MET A 115 12.27 13.68 -1.22
CA MET A 115 11.30 12.76 -1.79
C MET A 115 11.84 11.33 -1.84
N GLY A 116 13.11 11.14 -2.20
CA GLY A 116 13.74 9.82 -2.23
C GLY A 116 13.77 9.14 -0.86
N ARG A 117 14.12 9.88 0.20
CA ARG A 117 14.05 9.36 1.59
C ARG A 117 12.61 9.00 1.98
N VAL A 118 11.65 9.84 1.63
CA VAL A 118 10.23 9.61 1.93
C VAL A 118 9.71 8.38 1.20
N TYR A 119 10.09 8.18 -0.08
CA TYR A 119 9.72 6.98 -0.84
C TYR A 119 10.29 5.70 -0.22
N GLN A 120 11.51 5.76 0.32
CA GLN A 120 12.09 4.65 1.05
C GLN A 120 11.28 4.32 2.31
N VAL A 121 10.97 5.33 3.13
CA VAL A 121 10.14 5.14 4.35
C VAL A 121 8.78 4.56 4.00
N VAL A 122 8.09 5.13 3.00
CA VAL A 122 6.78 4.63 2.55
C VAL A 122 6.87 3.18 2.07
N SER A 123 7.94 2.80 1.37
CA SER A 123 8.16 1.41 0.94
C SER A 123 8.34 0.48 2.14
N GLU A 124 9.15 0.88 3.12
CA GLU A 124 9.41 0.11 4.34
C GLU A 124 8.13 -0.08 5.17
N GLU A 125 7.34 0.99 5.37
CA GLU A 125 6.04 0.93 6.04
C GLU A 125 5.06 0.00 5.32
N GLY A 126 5.03 0.06 3.98
CA GLY A 126 4.23 -0.86 3.16
C GLY A 126 4.63 -2.32 3.38
N GLU A 127 5.94 -2.62 3.36
CA GLU A 127 6.43 -3.97 3.62
C GLU A 127 6.08 -4.48 5.02
N GLU A 128 6.18 -3.62 6.04
CA GLU A 128 5.79 -3.95 7.41
C GLU A 128 4.30 -4.29 7.51
N ALA A 129 3.45 -3.49 6.85
CA ALA A 129 2.00 -3.76 6.78
C ALA A 129 1.70 -5.10 6.11
N LEU A 130 2.39 -5.43 5.01
CA LEU A 130 2.27 -6.73 4.33
C LEU A 130 2.68 -7.88 5.25
N LYS A 131 3.86 -7.79 5.88
CA LYS A 131 4.36 -8.81 6.82
C LYS A 131 3.35 -9.03 7.95
N ALA A 132 2.79 -7.97 8.52
CA ALA A 132 1.81 -8.06 9.60
C ALA A 132 0.51 -8.77 9.16
N VAL A 133 -0.03 -8.47 7.98
CA VAL A 133 -1.24 -9.13 7.46
C VAL A 133 -0.98 -10.60 7.16
N LEU A 134 0.14 -10.93 6.53
CA LEU A 134 0.49 -12.32 6.21
C LEU A 134 0.71 -13.16 7.48
N ALA A 135 1.39 -12.60 8.49
CA ALA A 135 1.59 -13.28 9.78
C ALA A 135 0.26 -13.54 10.51
N ALA A 136 -0.64 -12.55 10.54
CA ALA A 136 -1.96 -12.70 11.15
C ALA A 136 -2.81 -13.74 10.39
N SER A 137 -2.77 -13.73 9.06
CA SER A 137 -3.45 -14.71 8.22
C SER A 137 -2.92 -16.12 8.44
N ALA A 138 -1.61 -16.30 8.54
CA ALA A 138 -0.99 -17.60 8.79
C ALA A 138 -1.41 -18.14 10.16
N SER A 139 -1.36 -17.31 11.22
CA SER A 139 -1.76 -17.73 12.57
C SER A 139 -3.24 -18.11 12.65
N TRP A 140 -4.12 -17.32 12.04
CA TRP A 140 -5.55 -17.64 11.97
C TRP A 140 -5.80 -18.94 11.22
N LYS A 141 -5.11 -19.15 10.09
CA LYS A 141 -5.25 -20.36 9.27
C LYS A 141 -4.81 -21.60 10.02
N GLU A 142 -3.68 -21.57 10.72
CA GLU A 142 -3.19 -22.68 11.54
C GLU A 142 -4.23 -23.13 12.58
N LYS A 143 -4.78 -22.18 13.35
CA LYS A 143 -5.81 -22.48 14.36
C LYS A 143 -7.09 -23.03 13.75
N THR A 144 -7.52 -22.46 12.63
CA THR A 144 -8.72 -22.87 11.90
C THR A 144 -8.56 -24.28 11.33
N ASP A 145 -7.43 -24.58 10.68
CA ASP A 145 -7.15 -25.89 10.11
C ASP A 145 -7.07 -26.96 11.22
N ALA A 146 -6.44 -26.65 12.36
CA ALA A 146 -6.40 -27.53 13.52
C ALA A 146 -7.81 -27.86 14.05
N TYR A 147 -8.68 -26.86 14.16
CA TYR A 147 -10.08 -27.06 14.58
C TYR A 147 -10.86 -27.93 13.59
N VAL A 148 -10.81 -27.59 12.30
CA VAL A 148 -11.54 -28.33 11.24
C VAL A 148 -11.09 -29.80 11.20
N ASN A 149 -9.79 -30.05 11.31
CA ASN A 149 -9.25 -31.42 11.32
C ASN A 149 -9.70 -32.21 12.56
N ALA A 150 -9.70 -31.58 13.73
CA ALA A 150 -10.21 -32.20 14.96
C ALA A 150 -11.71 -32.54 14.87
N GLU A 151 -12.54 -31.64 14.32
CA GLU A 151 -13.96 -31.90 14.13
C GLU A 151 -14.22 -32.99 13.08
N ALA A 152 -13.47 -33.00 11.99
CA ALA A 152 -13.56 -34.06 10.97
C ALA A 152 -13.23 -35.45 11.56
N ALA A 153 -12.22 -35.54 12.42
CA ALA A 153 -11.85 -36.78 13.11
C ALA A 153 -12.92 -37.26 14.11
N LYS A 154 -13.60 -36.33 14.81
CA LYS A 154 -14.72 -36.67 15.68
C LYS A 154 -15.90 -37.22 14.89
N LEU A 155 -16.26 -36.56 13.78
CA LEU A 155 -17.37 -36.98 12.93
C LEU A 155 -17.14 -38.37 12.31
N SER A 156 -15.92 -38.68 11.88
CA SER A 156 -15.59 -40.01 11.36
C SER A 156 -15.69 -41.09 12.44
N THR A 157 -15.24 -40.79 13.66
CA THR A 157 -15.35 -41.71 14.81
C THR A 157 -16.81 -42.01 15.14
N VAL A 158 -17.66 -40.97 15.23
CA VAL A 158 -19.11 -41.13 15.48
C VAL A 158 -19.77 -41.97 14.39
N LYS A 159 -19.49 -41.69 13.12
CA LYS A 159 -20.02 -42.46 11.99
C LYS A 159 -19.61 -43.93 12.07
N ASN A 160 -18.34 -44.22 12.35
CA ASN A 160 -17.85 -45.59 12.50
C ASN A 160 -18.56 -46.35 13.63
N HIS A 161 -18.80 -45.69 14.77
CA HIS A 161 -19.57 -46.28 15.87
C HIS A 161 -21.03 -46.55 15.48
N GLN A 162 -21.67 -45.62 14.78
CA GLN A 162 -23.05 -45.79 14.29
C GLN A 162 -23.15 -46.95 13.29
N ASP A 163 -22.25 -47.01 12.32
CA ASP A 163 -22.18 -48.10 11.32
C ASP A 163 -21.96 -49.46 12.00
N THR A 164 -21.10 -49.50 13.03
CA THR A 164 -20.84 -50.71 13.81
C THR A 164 -22.08 -51.14 14.61
N ALA A 165 -22.75 -50.19 15.28
CA ALA A 165 -23.96 -50.46 16.05
C ALA A 165 -25.10 -50.99 15.16
N GLU A 166 -25.28 -50.40 13.97
CA GLU A 166 -26.29 -50.83 13.01
C GLU A 166 -26.01 -52.24 12.48
N ARG A 167 -24.75 -52.54 12.12
CA ARG A 167 -24.34 -53.91 11.75
C ARG A 167 -24.66 -54.93 12.84
N MET A 168 -24.37 -54.60 14.10
CA MET A 168 -24.67 -55.49 15.23
C MET A 168 -26.19 -55.69 15.43
N ARG A 169 -27.00 -54.66 15.19
CA ARG A 169 -28.47 -54.75 15.23
C ARG A 169 -29.00 -55.71 14.17
N ILE A 170 -28.53 -55.57 12.92
CA ILE A 170 -28.92 -56.43 11.80
C ILE A 170 -28.55 -57.90 12.08
N LEU A 171 -27.39 -58.17 12.67
CA LEU A 171 -26.96 -59.53 13.00
C LEU A 171 -27.84 -60.17 14.09
N LYS A 172 -28.23 -59.42 15.12
CA LYS A 172 -29.09 -59.92 16.20
C LYS A 172 -30.55 -60.15 15.76
N GLY A 173 -31.06 -59.41 14.79
CA GLY A 173 -32.42 -59.58 14.27
C GLY A 173 -32.61 -60.73 13.28
N LYS A 174 -31.53 -61.45 12.92
CA LYS A 174 -31.56 -62.64 12.04
C LYS A 174 -31.48 -63.97 12.79
N GLN A 175 -31.37 -63.94 14.12
CA GLN A 175 -31.46 -65.10 15.01
C GLN A 175 -32.89 -65.24 15.54
#